data_AF-A0AAN4TBP2-F1
#
_entry.id   AF-A0AAN4TBP2-F1
#
_cell.length_a   1.000
_cell.length_b   1.000
_cell.length_c   1.000
_cell.angle_alpha   90.00
_cell.angle_beta   90.00
_cell.angle_gamma   90.00
#
_symmetry.space_group_name_H-M   'P 1'
#
loop_
_entity.id
_entity.type
_entity.pdbx_description
1 polymer ?
#
loop_
_entity_poly.entity_id
_entity_poly.type
_entity_poly.pdbx_seq_one_letter_code
_entity_poly.pdbx_strand_id
1 'polypeptide(L)'
;MHYACLSYSTAALERHLRDLLAINPKRFGLASSVALVDALYMSIRSFELQGDHPDTSSMLKLVTGESGVGDASEVTLHSILFWVGPKKTLIGRYFRLLVKLKSRELLHTLWSDVLNLLWAKAGVHRFHNAYSCIVALVVEGDVARATTYLEEISQRADDALPYISEFKDLSVLLANQKVCESVSRLCGRYEHFKILEVQLERMEKRLGINWLPEKSLHTSISDLSDNATGQPLLTMDGDSSGYESSERLIAEMHALGCSGSLSDLTRLANCLDEHGGEHIPVVQSSAENTPLELAWVPQRCPVDVLDSSEVRPGEHTTNSPSSLGLIRLDPENAGLSPTDTRSLHLMQLGYLIIKPKASSAEHEWRESGHIVALDRASGQLFAVFVGKAQGLISPGIQSNIPRIPFDLNSIMKIELRSDLNGTHLGDNHSSPEFDITKCYLDVDPCKDLVI
;
A
#
# COMPACT_ATOMS: atom_id res chain seq x y z
N MET A 1 13.59 6.53 -19.59
CA MET A 1 13.98 5.79 -18.37
C MET A 1 12.79 5.33 -17.56
N HIS A 2 11.95 6.21 -17.02
CA HIS A 2 10.79 5.80 -16.20
C HIS A 2 9.93 4.72 -16.89
N TYR A 3 9.62 4.92 -18.16
CA TYR A 3 8.92 3.92 -18.96
C TYR A 3 9.66 2.57 -19.11
N ALA A 4 10.99 2.61 -19.27
CA ALA A 4 11.80 1.40 -19.32
C ALA A 4 11.79 0.65 -17.97
N CYS A 5 11.69 1.39 -16.86
CA CYS A 5 11.48 0.80 -15.53
C CYS A 5 10.11 0.12 -15.43
N LEU A 6 9.03 0.82 -15.85
CA LEU A 6 7.66 0.29 -15.80
C LEU A 6 7.48 -0.97 -16.65
N SER A 7 8.06 -1.00 -17.85
CA SER A 7 8.05 -2.17 -18.74
C SER A 7 9.09 -3.24 -18.37
N TYR A 8 9.85 -3.04 -17.28
CA TYR A 8 10.94 -3.91 -16.83
C TYR A 8 11.95 -4.27 -17.94
N SER A 9 12.19 -3.34 -18.88
CA SER A 9 13.05 -3.57 -20.04
C SER A 9 14.51 -3.20 -19.74
N THR A 10 15.35 -4.20 -19.46
CA THR A 10 16.78 -3.98 -19.19
C THR A 10 17.48 -3.29 -20.36
N ALA A 11 17.23 -3.73 -21.61
CA ALA A 11 17.89 -3.16 -22.79
C ALA A 11 17.51 -1.69 -23.04
N ALA A 12 16.24 -1.32 -22.87
CA ALA A 12 15.80 0.06 -23.01
C ALA A 12 16.37 0.95 -21.90
N LEU A 13 16.40 0.46 -20.66
CA LEU A 13 16.97 1.19 -19.54
C LEU A 13 18.47 1.42 -19.73
N GLU A 14 19.20 0.38 -20.14
CA GLU A 14 20.64 0.46 -20.42
C GLU A 14 20.96 1.49 -21.51
N ARG A 15 20.21 1.47 -22.62
CA ARG A 15 20.36 2.45 -23.69
C ARG A 15 20.18 3.87 -23.16
N HIS A 16 19.09 4.12 -22.44
CA HIS A 16 18.84 5.44 -21.88
C HIS A 16 19.89 5.88 -20.85
N LEU A 17 20.43 4.96 -20.05
CA LEU A 17 21.50 5.26 -19.10
C LEU A 17 22.78 5.70 -19.80
N ARG A 18 23.19 4.97 -20.86
CA ARG A 18 24.36 5.34 -21.67
C ARG A 18 24.17 6.69 -22.35
N ASP A 19 23.02 6.93 -22.97
CA ASP A 19 22.70 8.18 -23.65
C ASP A 19 22.71 9.37 -22.66
N LEU A 20 22.15 9.19 -21.45
CA LEU A 20 22.14 10.23 -20.43
C LEU A 20 23.56 10.56 -19.98
N LEU A 21 24.38 9.56 -19.66
CA LEU A 21 25.75 9.81 -19.19
C LEU A 21 26.62 10.47 -20.26
N ALA A 22 26.36 10.20 -21.53
CA ALA A 22 27.03 10.87 -22.65
C ALA A 22 26.68 12.37 -22.75
N ILE A 23 25.45 12.76 -22.37
CA ILE A 23 24.95 14.13 -22.49
C ILE A 23 25.15 14.94 -21.20
N ASN A 24 24.86 14.35 -20.05
CA ASN A 24 24.86 15.02 -18.76
C ASN A 24 25.09 14.03 -17.60
N PRO A 25 26.30 13.94 -17.05
CA PRO A 25 26.64 13.01 -15.96
C PRO A 25 26.13 13.46 -14.58
N LYS A 26 25.14 14.35 -14.52
CA LYS A 26 24.57 14.81 -13.24
C LYS A 26 23.68 13.75 -12.62
N ARG A 27 23.79 13.64 -11.29
CA ARG A 27 22.93 12.79 -10.47
C ARG A 27 21.49 13.26 -10.51
N PHE A 28 20.56 12.32 -10.40
CA PHE A 28 19.15 12.62 -10.28
C PHE A 28 18.82 13.24 -8.92
N GLY A 29 17.82 14.11 -8.92
CA GLY A 29 17.17 14.57 -7.71
C GLY A 29 16.43 13.44 -7.00
N LEU A 30 16.00 13.71 -5.77
CA LEU A 30 15.27 12.74 -4.94
C LEU A 30 13.99 12.25 -5.64
N ALA A 31 13.15 13.18 -6.15
CA ALA A 31 11.88 12.83 -6.77
C ALA A 31 12.04 11.90 -7.98
N SER A 32 12.95 12.22 -8.91
CA SER A 32 13.23 11.37 -10.07
C SER A 32 13.81 10.02 -9.68
N SER A 33 14.70 9.98 -8.69
CA SER A 33 15.29 8.72 -8.19
C SER A 33 14.23 7.80 -7.57
N VAL A 34 13.34 8.37 -6.76
CA VAL A 34 12.22 7.66 -6.14
C VAL A 34 11.27 7.11 -7.20
N ALA A 35 10.88 7.91 -8.18
CA ALA A 35 9.99 7.45 -9.25
C ALA A 35 10.58 6.26 -10.05
N LEU A 36 11.88 6.28 -10.37
CA LEU A 36 12.52 5.17 -11.08
C LEU A 36 12.60 3.90 -10.24
N VAL A 37 12.94 4.02 -8.96
CA VAL A 37 13.04 2.89 -8.02
C VAL A 37 11.68 2.26 -7.79
N ASP A 38 10.66 3.09 -7.54
CA ASP A 38 9.30 2.63 -7.31
C ASP A 38 8.73 1.97 -8.56
N ALA A 39 8.96 2.54 -9.75
CA ALA A 39 8.57 1.91 -11.01
C ALA A 39 9.17 0.51 -11.16
N LEU A 40 10.49 0.34 -10.99
CA LEU A 40 11.14 -0.97 -11.08
C LEU A 40 10.60 -1.96 -10.04
N TYR A 41 10.46 -1.53 -8.79
CA TYR A 41 9.95 -2.38 -7.72
C TYR A 41 8.52 -2.85 -8.01
N MET A 42 7.64 -1.92 -8.41
CA MET A 42 6.24 -2.22 -8.72
C MET A 42 6.10 -3.14 -9.94
N SER A 43 6.97 -3.01 -10.95
CA SER A 43 6.97 -3.93 -12.09
C SER A 43 7.30 -5.36 -11.65
N ILE A 44 8.29 -5.56 -10.78
CA ILE A 44 8.60 -6.90 -10.24
C ILE A 44 7.41 -7.45 -9.46
N ARG A 45 6.80 -6.63 -8.59
CA ARG A 45 5.62 -7.03 -7.81
C ARG A 45 4.44 -7.41 -8.70
N SER A 46 4.23 -6.70 -9.80
CA SER A 46 3.17 -6.99 -10.76
C SER A 46 3.33 -8.39 -11.36
N PHE A 47 4.54 -8.81 -11.72
CA PHE A 47 4.78 -10.17 -12.20
C PHE A 47 4.46 -11.21 -11.12
N GLU A 48 4.87 -10.97 -9.87
CA GLU A 48 4.60 -11.90 -8.76
C GLU A 48 3.10 -12.09 -8.51
N LEU A 49 2.31 -11.01 -8.59
CA LEU A 49 0.84 -11.06 -8.47
C LEU A 49 0.20 -11.89 -9.58
N GLN A 50 0.81 -11.92 -10.76
CA GLN A 50 0.38 -12.76 -11.88
C GLN A 50 0.84 -14.23 -11.75
N GLY A 51 1.63 -14.55 -10.73
CA GLY A 51 2.27 -15.86 -10.51
C GLY A 51 3.56 -16.06 -11.31
N ASP A 52 4.10 -15.00 -11.91
CA ASP A 52 5.34 -15.02 -12.69
C ASP A 52 6.52 -14.52 -11.85
N HIS A 53 7.65 -15.22 -11.93
CA HIS A 53 8.88 -14.84 -11.23
C HIS A 53 9.98 -14.55 -12.26
N PRO A 54 10.11 -13.29 -12.74
CA PRO A 54 11.07 -12.95 -13.78
C PRO A 54 12.50 -13.15 -13.26
N ASP A 55 13.40 -13.55 -14.17
CA ASP A 55 14.83 -13.55 -13.86
C ASP A 55 15.30 -12.10 -13.63
N THR A 56 15.67 -11.79 -12.38
CA THR A 56 16.11 -10.46 -11.99
C THR A 56 17.60 -10.22 -12.27
N SER A 57 18.35 -11.22 -12.73
CA SER A 57 19.82 -11.17 -12.88
C SER A 57 20.31 -10.02 -13.77
N SER A 58 19.67 -9.84 -14.92
CA SER A 58 20.04 -8.80 -15.90
C SER A 58 19.73 -7.40 -15.37
N MET A 59 18.59 -7.24 -14.69
CA MET A 59 18.22 -5.98 -14.06
C MET A 59 19.11 -5.67 -12.85
N LEU A 60 19.45 -6.67 -12.03
CA LEU A 60 20.40 -6.56 -10.93
C LEU A 60 21.74 -6.03 -11.44
N LYS A 61 22.29 -6.62 -12.51
CA LYS A 61 23.54 -6.17 -13.13
C LYS A 61 23.46 -4.73 -13.60
N LEU A 62 22.35 -4.33 -14.24
CA LEU A 62 22.18 -2.96 -14.72
C LEU A 62 22.03 -1.95 -13.57
N VAL A 63 21.32 -2.33 -12.50
CA VAL A 63 21.07 -1.45 -11.37
C VAL A 63 22.30 -1.28 -10.49
N THR A 64 23.01 -2.37 -10.21
CA THR A 64 24.06 -2.44 -9.17
C THR A 64 25.47 -2.61 -9.73
N GLY A 65 25.61 -3.17 -10.92
CA GLY A 65 26.90 -3.63 -11.46
C GLY A 65 27.31 -5.02 -10.96
N GLU A 66 26.58 -5.62 -10.01
CA GLU A 66 26.84 -6.97 -9.51
C GLU A 66 26.62 -7.98 -10.66
N SER A 67 27.67 -8.72 -11.00
CA SER A 67 27.63 -9.80 -11.99
C SER A 67 28.13 -11.08 -11.35
N GLY A 68 27.39 -12.17 -11.49
CA GLY A 68 27.86 -13.50 -11.09
C GLY A 68 29.06 -14.00 -11.93
N VAL A 69 29.36 -13.35 -13.07
CA VAL A 69 30.47 -13.72 -13.96
C VAL A 69 31.06 -12.47 -14.63
N GLY A 70 32.25 -12.06 -14.17
CA GLY A 70 33.37 -11.56 -14.99
C GLY A 70 33.28 -10.24 -15.76
N ASP A 71 32.14 -9.56 -15.87
CA ASP A 71 32.03 -8.33 -16.66
C ASP A 71 31.17 -7.29 -15.94
N ALA A 72 31.81 -6.45 -15.11
CA ALA A 72 31.14 -5.32 -14.46
C ALA A 72 30.77 -4.29 -15.53
N SER A 73 29.47 -3.96 -15.63
CA SER A 73 29.04 -2.85 -16.50
C SER A 73 29.69 -1.55 -16.03
N GLU A 74 30.36 -0.81 -16.92
CA GLU A 74 30.93 0.51 -16.60
C GLU A 74 29.85 1.54 -16.22
N VAL A 75 28.59 1.28 -16.56
CA VAL A 75 27.44 2.16 -16.32
C VAL A 75 26.36 1.44 -15.52
N THR A 76 26.07 1.94 -14.32
CA THR A 76 25.01 1.40 -13.43
C THR A 76 23.98 2.46 -13.08
N LEU A 77 22.72 2.05 -12.88
CA LEU A 77 21.70 2.98 -12.38
C LEU A 77 22.11 3.56 -11.02
N HIS A 78 22.69 2.74 -10.13
CA HIS A 78 23.17 3.18 -8.82
C HIS A 78 23.99 4.46 -8.93
N SER A 79 24.96 4.53 -9.85
CA SER A 79 25.91 5.65 -9.99
C SER A 79 25.28 7.05 -10.16
N ILE A 80 24.05 7.12 -10.69
CA ILE A 80 23.33 8.38 -10.94
C ILE A 80 22.18 8.64 -9.97
N LEU A 81 21.83 7.70 -9.11
CA LEU A 81 20.74 7.88 -8.14
C LEU A 81 21.14 8.82 -7.00
N PHE A 82 20.13 9.45 -6.40
CA PHE A 82 20.26 10.36 -5.27
C PHE A 82 21.06 9.76 -4.10
N TRP A 83 20.88 8.47 -3.80
CA TRP A 83 21.44 7.79 -2.62
C TRP A 83 22.94 7.49 -2.68
N VAL A 84 23.61 7.76 -3.80
CA VAL A 84 25.09 7.85 -3.87
C VAL A 84 25.60 9.07 -3.12
N GLY A 85 24.76 10.09 -2.94
CA GLY A 85 25.09 11.26 -2.14
C GLY A 85 25.16 10.99 -0.64
N PRO A 86 25.63 11.98 0.15
CA PRO A 86 25.72 11.86 1.61
C PRO A 86 24.36 11.84 2.30
N LYS A 87 23.29 12.25 1.62
CA LYS A 87 21.93 12.26 2.15
C LYS A 87 21.27 10.90 1.89
N LYS A 88 20.83 10.23 2.95
CA LYS A 88 20.19 8.91 2.89
C LYS A 88 18.69 8.97 3.21
N THR A 89 18.04 10.10 2.91
CA THR A 89 16.58 10.26 3.10
C THR A 89 15.82 9.29 2.21
N LEU A 90 14.79 8.61 2.76
CA LEU A 90 13.96 7.64 2.05
C LEU A 90 14.76 6.48 1.44
N ILE A 91 15.91 6.15 2.03
CA ILE A 91 16.76 5.04 1.58
C ILE A 91 16.01 3.71 1.59
N GLY A 92 15.04 3.53 2.50
CA GLY A 92 14.22 2.32 2.58
C GLY A 92 13.56 1.91 1.26
N ARG A 93 13.15 2.88 0.41
CA ARG A 93 12.57 2.57 -0.91
C ARG A 93 13.58 1.93 -1.85
N TYR A 94 14.78 2.51 -1.92
CA TYR A 94 15.86 1.96 -2.74
C TYR A 94 16.39 0.65 -2.16
N PHE A 95 16.50 0.58 -0.83
CA PHE A 95 16.88 -0.64 -0.12
C PHE A 95 15.92 -1.79 -0.46
N ARG A 96 14.61 -1.54 -0.44
CA ARG A 96 13.57 -2.50 -0.83
C ARG A 96 13.77 -3.05 -2.24
N LEU A 97 14.04 -2.20 -3.22
CA LEU A 97 14.36 -2.65 -4.58
C LEU A 97 15.59 -3.56 -4.60
N LEU A 98 16.65 -3.20 -3.88
CA LEU A 98 17.89 -3.99 -3.85
C LEU A 98 17.71 -5.35 -3.18
N VAL A 99 16.88 -5.43 -2.12
CA VAL A 99 16.47 -6.70 -1.50
C VAL A 99 15.70 -7.54 -2.52
N LYS A 100 14.74 -6.95 -3.23
CA LYS A 100 13.96 -7.62 -4.29
C LYS A 100 14.84 -8.19 -5.39
N LEU A 101 15.84 -7.42 -5.82
CA LEU A 101 16.83 -7.82 -6.83
C LEU A 101 17.88 -8.81 -6.29
N LYS A 102 17.86 -9.12 -4.98
CA LYS A 102 18.83 -10.01 -4.30
C LYS A 102 20.28 -9.53 -4.38
N SER A 103 20.50 -8.21 -4.44
CA SER A 103 21.83 -7.60 -4.33
C SER A 103 22.47 -7.97 -2.98
N ARG A 104 23.78 -8.23 -2.96
CA ARG A 104 24.49 -8.55 -1.72
C ARG A 104 25.51 -7.47 -1.37
N GLU A 105 26.35 -7.12 -2.33
CA GLU A 105 27.47 -6.20 -2.11
C GLU A 105 26.96 -4.79 -1.83
N LEU A 106 26.04 -4.31 -2.68
CA LEU A 106 25.52 -2.96 -2.54
C LEU A 106 24.62 -2.80 -1.32
N LEU A 107 23.85 -3.84 -0.96
CA LEU A 107 23.09 -3.84 0.29
C LEU A 107 24.02 -3.69 1.51
N HIS A 108 25.12 -4.44 1.55
CA HIS A 108 26.10 -4.35 2.64
C HIS A 108 26.73 -2.96 2.72
N THR A 109 27.15 -2.38 1.59
CA THR A 109 27.74 -1.05 1.53
C THR A 109 26.75 0.03 1.99
N LEU A 110 25.53 0.02 1.46
CA LEU A 110 24.51 1.00 1.82
C LEU A 110 24.06 0.86 3.28
N TRP A 111 23.98 -0.37 3.78
CA TRP A 111 23.69 -0.62 5.18
C TRP A 111 24.79 -0.05 6.09
N SER A 112 26.05 -0.30 5.75
CA SER A 112 27.20 0.27 6.48
C SER A 112 27.15 1.80 6.52
N ASP A 113 26.81 2.44 5.40
CA ASP A 113 26.59 3.89 5.33
C ASP A 113 25.47 4.35 6.26
N VAL A 114 24.33 3.65 6.28
CA VAL A 114 23.19 3.96 7.16
C VAL A 114 23.60 3.80 8.62
N LEU A 115 24.27 2.71 8.97
CA LEU A 115 24.72 2.41 10.32
C LEU A 115 25.71 3.45 10.85
N ASN A 116 26.60 3.97 10.01
CA ASN A 116 27.54 5.04 10.36
C ASN A 116 26.87 6.38 10.70
N LEU A 117 25.60 6.56 10.32
CA LEU A 117 24.81 7.75 10.68
C LEU A 117 24.07 7.59 12.00
N LEU A 118 24.11 6.40 12.61
CA LEU A 118 23.44 6.08 13.87
C LEU A 118 24.40 6.16 15.05
N TRP A 119 23.91 6.75 16.13
CA TRP A 119 24.49 6.74 17.47
C TRP A 119 23.36 7.04 18.47
N ALA A 120 23.58 6.82 19.76
CA ALA A 120 22.55 6.94 20.80
C ALA A 120 21.76 8.27 20.84
N LYS A 121 22.33 9.36 20.33
CA LYS A 121 21.71 10.70 20.27
C LYS A 121 21.34 11.14 18.84
N ALA A 122 21.31 10.21 17.88
CA ALA A 122 20.88 10.51 16.53
C ALA A 122 19.40 10.89 16.52
N GLY A 123 19.00 11.79 15.61
CA GLY A 123 17.61 12.23 15.49
C GLY A 123 16.68 11.11 15.00
N VAL A 124 15.41 11.18 15.40
CA VAL A 124 14.31 10.23 15.07
C VAL A 124 14.33 9.76 13.63
N HIS A 125 14.45 10.70 12.69
CA HIS A 125 14.44 10.45 11.25
C HIS A 125 15.55 9.51 10.78
N ARG A 126 16.69 9.42 11.47
CA ARG A 126 17.77 8.48 11.11
C ARG A 126 17.43 7.05 11.52
N PHE A 127 16.89 6.87 12.73
CA PHE A 127 16.41 5.57 13.20
C PHE A 127 15.24 5.08 12.34
N HIS A 128 14.27 5.94 12.03
CA HIS A 128 13.16 5.58 11.15
C HIS A 128 13.62 5.20 9.73
N ASN A 129 14.63 5.86 9.18
CA ASN A 129 15.24 5.45 7.90
C ASN A 129 15.88 4.06 8.00
N ALA A 130 16.55 3.74 9.12
CA ALA A 130 17.14 2.42 9.34
C ALA A 130 16.06 1.34 9.52
N TYR A 131 15.01 1.60 10.31
CA TYR A 131 13.87 0.70 10.46
C TYR A 131 13.14 0.46 9.13
N SER A 132 13.08 1.47 8.25
CA SER A 132 12.53 1.30 6.90
C SER A 132 13.33 0.28 6.06
N CYS A 133 14.65 0.18 6.25
CA CYS A 133 15.46 -0.88 5.63
C CYS A 133 15.17 -2.26 6.24
N ILE A 134 14.89 -2.34 7.55
CA ILE A 134 14.48 -3.59 8.21
C ILE A 134 13.14 -4.06 7.66
N VAL A 135 12.15 -3.17 7.55
CA VAL A 135 10.84 -3.48 6.96
C VAL A 135 11.00 -4.03 5.55
N ALA A 136 11.86 -3.42 4.73
CA ALA A 136 12.16 -3.93 3.39
C ALA A 136 12.68 -5.38 3.39
N LEU A 137 13.51 -5.77 4.37
CA LEU A 137 13.99 -7.14 4.50
C LEU A 137 12.87 -8.09 4.96
N VAL A 138 12.03 -7.67 5.92
CA VAL A 138 10.92 -8.47 6.44
C VAL A 138 9.88 -8.73 5.37
N VAL A 139 9.48 -7.72 4.60
CA VAL A 139 8.50 -7.81 3.52
C VAL A 139 8.96 -8.79 2.43
N GLU A 140 10.25 -8.81 2.13
CA GLU A 140 10.84 -9.72 1.13
C GLU A 140 11.27 -11.08 1.71
N GLY A 141 10.99 -11.33 2.99
CA GLY A 141 11.24 -12.61 3.65
C GLY A 141 12.68 -12.87 4.11
N ASP A 142 13.61 -11.91 4.03
CA ASP A 142 14.98 -12.03 4.57
C ASP A 142 15.00 -11.71 6.07
N VAL A 143 14.29 -12.54 6.84
CA VAL A 143 14.13 -12.40 8.29
C VAL A 143 15.47 -12.49 9.02
N ALA A 144 16.39 -13.35 8.55
CA ALA A 144 17.69 -13.53 9.18
C ALA A 144 18.49 -12.22 9.15
N ARG A 145 18.61 -11.58 7.98
CA ARG A 145 19.33 -10.31 7.86
C ARG A 145 18.61 -9.18 8.60
N ALA A 146 17.27 -9.17 8.59
CA ALA A 146 16.48 -8.21 9.36
C ALA A 146 16.83 -8.26 10.86
N THR A 147 16.92 -9.46 11.45
CA THR A 147 17.29 -9.61 12.86
C THR A 147 18.73 -9.18 13.15
N THR A 148 19.69 -9.52 12.29
CA THR A 148 21.08 -9.04 12.42
C THR A 148 21.16 -7.52 12.38
N TYR A 149 20.45 -6.87 11.46
CA TYR A 149 20.48 -5.43 11.35
C TYR A 149 19.80 -4.72 12.53
N LEU A 150 18.78 -5.32 13.14
CA LEU A 150 18.21 -4.82 14.40
C LEU A 150 19.22 -4.89 15.55
N GLU A 151 19.98 -5.98 15.65
CA GLU A 151 21.07 -6.11 16.64
C GLU A 151 22.14 -5.04 16.43
N GLU A 152 22.54 -4.78 15.18
CA GLU A 152 23.52 -3.75 14.85
C GLU A 152 23.01 -2.32 15.17
N ILE A 153 21.74 -2.02 14.90
CA ILE A 153 21.13 -0.74 15.34
C ILE A 153 21.21 -0.63 16.87
N SER A 154 20.83 -1.69 17.58
CA SER A 154 20.80 -1.71 19.04
C SER A 154 22.18 -1.46 19.64
N GLN A 155 23.21 -2.12 19.13
CA GLN A 155 24.60 -1.90 19.54
C GLN A 155 25.08 -0.47 19.32
N ARG A 156 24.62 0.21 18.26
CA ARG A 156 24.97 1.62 18.00
C ARG A 156 24.20 2.61 18.88
N ALA A 157 23.11 2.17 19.50
CA ALA A 157 22.17 2.99 20.25
C ALA A 157 22.11 2.64 21.73
N ASP A 158 23.24 2.22 22.32
CA ASP A 158 23.39 1.84 23.73
C ASP A 158 22.41 0.74 24.17
N ASP A 159 22.35 -0.36 23.39
CA ASP A 159 21.54 -1.56 23.62
C ASP A 159 20.02 -1.27 23.68
N ALA A 160 19.55 -0.33 22.86
CA ALA A 160 18.14 0.06 22.73
C ALA A 160 17.72 0.20 21.25
N LEU A 161 16.41 0.29 20.99
CA LEU A 161 15.88 0.64 19.66
C LEU A 161 15.10 1.96 19.77
N PRO A 162 15.77 3.13 19.76
CA PRO A 162 15.11 4.41 19.97
C PRO A 162 13.99 4.67 18.96
N TYR A 163 12.88 5.24 19.43
CA TYR A 163 11.75 5.70 18.62
C TYR A 163 11.04 4.60 17.81
N ILE A 164 11.25 3.33 18.15
CA ILE A 164 10.62 2.22 17.44
C ILE A 164 9.10 2.16 17.71
N SER A 165 8.64 2.60 18.88
CA SER A 165 7.21 2.67 19.20
C SER A 165 6.46 3.69 18.32
N GLU A 166 7.16 4.76 17.90
CA GLU A 166 6.61 5.82 17.05
C GLU A 166 6.80 5.53 15.54
N PHE A 167 7.42 4.40 15.20
CA PHE A 167 7.67 4.04 13.82
C PHE A 167 6.38 3.56 13.15
N LYS A 168 6.00 4.21 12.05
CA LYS A 168 4.72 3.97 11.36
C LYS A 168 4.47 2.50 11.00
N ASP A 169 5.51 1.80 10.52
CA ASP A 169 5.42 0.42 10.02
C ASP A 169 5.77 -0.62 11.11
N LEU A 170 5.66 -0.25 12.39
CA LEU A 170 5.90 -1.16 13.52
C LEU A 170 5.09 -2.46 13.43
N SER A 171 3.85 -2.40 12.95
CA SER A 171 3.00 -3.59 12.76
C SER A 171 3.63 -4.62 11.84
N VAL A 172 4.33 -4.19 10.78
CA VAL A 172 5.01 -5.09 9.84
C VAL A 172 6.16 -5.83 10.54
N LEU A 173 6.88 -5.15 11.44
CA LEU A 173 7.96 -5.78 12.22
C LEU A 173 7.40 -6.78 13.24
N LEU A 174 6.29 -6.44 13.91
CA LEU A 174 5.68 -7.28 14.93
C LEU A 174 4.91 -8.48 14.36
N ALA A 175 4.45 -8.40 13.11
CA ALA A 175 3.75 -9.50 12.44
C ALA A 175 4.64 -10.74 12.23
N ASN A 176 5.97 -10.56 12.08
CA ASN A 176 6.90 -11.68 12.00
C ASN A 176 7.38 -12.08 13.40
N GLN A 177 7.10 -13.32 13.81
CA GLN A 177 7.43 -13.81 15.15
C GLN A 177 8.90 -13.61 15.54
N LYS A 178 9.85 -13.99 14.69
CA LYS A 178 11.29 -13.90 15.00
C LYS A 178 11.76 -12.46 15.13
N VAL A 179 11.22 -11.57 14.29
CA VAL A 179 11.52 -10.13 14.35
C VAL A 179 10.89 -9.52 15.60
N CYS A 180 9.65 -9.88 15.93
CA CYS A 180 8.95 -9.45 17.14
C CYS A 180 9.71 -9.83 18.43
N GLU A 181 10.18 -11.09 18.52
CA GLU A 181 11.04 -11.56 19.61
C GLU A 181 12.33 -10.73 19.72
N SER A 182 12.95 -10.44 18.57
CA SER A 182 14.17 -9.62 18.50
C SER A 182 13.91 -8.17 18.94
N VAL A 183 12.84 -7.54 18.45
CA VAL A 183 12.43 -6.19 18.85
C VAL A 183 12.18 -6.15 20.36
N SER A 184 11.42 -7.11 20.89
CA SER A 184 11.09 -7.18 22.32
C SER A 184 12.33 -7.31 23.20
N ARG A 185 13.35 -8.04 22.74
CA ARG A 185 14.63 -8.21 23.44
C ARG A 185 15.51 -6.96 23.37
N LEU A 186 15.50 -6.25 22.24
CA LEU A 186 16.47 -5.20 21.91
C LEU A 186 15.95 -3.77 22.14
N CYS A 187 14.64 -3.54 22.22
CA CYS A 187 14.10 -2.18 22.23
C CYS A 187 14.38 -1.40 23.53
N GLY A 188 14.76 -2.09 24.60
CA GLY A 188 14.90 -1.51 25.93
C GLY A 188 13.56 -1.27 26.62
N ARG A 189 13.60 -1.00 27.93
CA ARG A 189 12.41 -0.99 28.80
C ARG A 189 11.38 0.08 28.43
N TYR A 190 11.83 1.28 28.08
CA TYR A 190 10.95 2.41 27.77
C TYR A 190 10.15 2.14 26.49
N GLU A 191 10.84 1.83 25.40
CA GLU A 191 10.22 1.52 24.12
C GLU A 191 9.35 0.26 24.21
N HIS A 192 9.75 -0.75 24.99
CA HIS A 192 8.93 -1.94 25.20
C HIS A 192 7.55 -1.60 25.76
N PHE A 193 7.49 -0.77 26.80
CA PHE A 193 6.23 -0.33 27.39
C PHE A 193 5.42 0.50 26.39
N LYS A 194 6.07 1.41 25.65
CA LYS A 194 5.42 2.23 24.62
C LYS A 194 4.87 1.39 23.46
N ILE A 195 5.57 0.35 23.03
CA ILE A 195 5.09 -0.58 22.01
C ILE A 195 3.80 -1.25 22.49
N LEU A 196 3.75 -1.72 23.75
CA LEU A 196 2.55 -2.33 24.31
C LEU A 196 1.38 -1.34 24.36
N GLU A 197 1.61 -0.10 24.80
CA GLU A 197 0.58 0.96 24.76
C GLU A 197 0.04 1.18 23.34
N VAL A 198 0.93 1.30 22.34
CA VAL A 198 0.55 1.50 20.94
C VAL A 198 -0.22 0.28 20.38
N GLN A 199 0.18 -0.94 20.74
CA GLN A 199 -0.56 -2.13 20.30
C GLN A 199 -1.93 -2.23 20.96
N LEU A 200 -2.06 -1.88 22.24
CA LEU A 200 -3.35 -1.83 22.92
C LEU A 200 -4.28 -0.81 22.28
N GLU A 201 -3.79 0.40 22.01
CA GLU A 201 -4.58 1.44 21.33
C GLU A 201 -5.06 0.97 19.94
N ARG A 202 -4.19 0.31 19.16
CA ARG A 202 -4.56 -0.25 17.86
C ARG A 202 -5.60 -1.37 17.98
N MET A 203 -5.48 -2.22 19.01
CA MET A 203 -6.47 -3.27 19.28
C MET A 203 -7.82 -2.67 19.65
N GLU A 204 -7.85 -1.68 20.55
CA GLU A 204 -9.06 -0.97 20.96
C GLU A 204 -9.78 -0.35 19.75
N LYS A 205 -9.05 0.34 18.87
CA LYS A 205 -9.63 0.94 17.66
C LYS A 205 -10.29 -0.09 16.74
N ARG A 206 -9.70 -1.28 16.59
CA ARG A 206 -10.26 -2.39 15.80
C ARG A 206 -11.46 -3.06 16.46
N LEU A 207 -11.64 -2.85 17.75
CA LEU A 207 -12.83 -3.26 18.50
C LEU A 207 -13.91 -2.16 18.51
N GLY A 208 -13.65 -0.99 17.93
CA GLY A 208 -14.59 0.13 17.90
C GLY A 208 -14.60 0.99 19.17
N ILE A 209 -13.58 0.88 20.03
CA ILE A 209 -13.50 1.59 21.30
C ILE A 209 -12.21 2.39 21.43
N ASN A 210 -12.18 3.35 22.35
CA ASN A 210 -10.99 4.12 22.72
C ASN A 210 -10.86 4.19 24.24
N TRP A 211 -9.63 4.08 24.76
CA TRP A 211 -9.32 4.41 26.15
C TRP A 211 -9.21 5.92 26.36
N LEU A 212 -9.93 6.47 27.34
CA LEU A 212 -9.80 7.86 27.82
C LEU A 212 -9.07 7.90 29.17
N PRO A 213 -7.76 8.19 29.20
CA PRO A 213 -6.96 8.14 30.42
C PRO A 213 -7.48 9.08 31.52
N GLU A 214 -7.94 10.27 31.16
CA GLU A 214 -8.36 11.32 32.11
C GLU A 214 -9.61 10.91 32.90
N LYS A 215 -10.47 10.11 32.27
CA LYS A 215 -11.71 9.61 32.87
C LYS A 215 -11.60 8.16 33.34
N SER A 216 -10.52 7.47 32.99
CA SER A 216 -10.29 6.05 33.29
C SER A 216 -11.43 5.16 32.83
N LEU A 217 -11.91 5.38 31.60
CA LEU A 217 -13.00 4.62 31.00
C LEU A 217 -12.77 4.44 29.49
N HIS A 218 -13.45 3.46 28.91
CA HIS A 218 -13.53 3.26 27.46
C HIS A 218 -14.77 3.94 26.90
N THR A 219 -14.66 4.54 25.72
CA THR A 219 -15.79 5.08 24.94
C THR A 219 -15.87 4.44 23.58
N SER A 220 -16.99 4.67 22.89
CA SER A 220 -17.06 4.48 21.44
C SER A 220 -15.95 5.25 20.73
N ILE A 221 -15.46 4.68 19.62
CA ILE A 221 -14.47 5.32 18.75
C ILE A 221 -15.03 6.54 18.01
N SER A 222 -16.33 6.53 17.71
CA SER A 222 -17.02 7.60 16.97
C SER A 222 -17.67 8.64 17.89
N ASP A 223 -17.97 8.29 19.15
CA ASP A 223 -18.61 9.19 20.12
C ASP A 223 -17.96 9.08 21.51
N LEU A 224 -17.23 10.14 21.90
CA LEU A 224 -16.59 10.25 23.21
C LEU A 224 -17.57 10.46 24.38
N SER A 225 -18.85 10.64 24.10
CA SER A 225 -19.92 10.72 25.09
C SER A 225 -20.61 9.37 25.35
N ASP A 226 -20.45 8.42 24.43
CA ASP A 226 -20.93 7.05 24.59
C ASP A 226 -19.88 6.20 25.32
N ASN A 227 -20.17 5.88 26.59
CA ASN A 227 -19.27 5.08 27.42
C ASN A 227 -19.50 3.60 27.17
N ALA A 228 -18.43 2.84 26.95
CA ALA A 228 -18.52 1.39 26.88
C ALA A 228 -18.90 0.83 28.26
N THR A 229 -20.14 0.36 28.40
CA THR A 229 -20.73 -0.03 29.70
C THR A 229 -20.34 -1.45 30.16
N GLY A 230 -19.27 -2.03 29.61
CA GLY A 230 -18.87 -3.42 29.88
C GLY A 230 -19.83 -4.46 29.30
N GLN A 231 -20.78 -4.04 28.45
CA GLN A 231 -21.56 -4.96 27.64
C GLN A 231 -20.65 -5.72 26.66
N PRO A 232 -21.02 -6.97 26.30
CA PRO A 232 -20.30 -7.70 25.27
C PRO A 232 -20.20 -6.89 23.97
N LEU A 233 -19.06 -7.00 23.28
CA LEU A 233 -18.83 -6.34 21.98
C LEU A 233 -19.80 -6.79 20.89
N LEU A 234 -20.49 -7.92 21.09
CA LEU A 234 -21.54 -8.43 20.23
C LEU A 234 -22.76 -8.67 21.11
N THR A 235 -23.74 -7.78 21.05
CA THR A 235 -25.04 -7.97 21.67
C THR A 235 -26.03 -8.46 20.61
N MET A 236 -27.03 -9.26 20.99
CA MET A 236 -28.06 -9.70 20.04
C MET A 236 -28.87 -8.53 19.47
N ASP A 237 -28.82 -7.38 20.15
CA ASP A 237 -29.53 -6.17 19.81
C ASP A 237 -28.66 -5.17 18.98
N GLY A 238 -27.39 -5.49 18.72
CA GLY A 238 -26.44 -4.63 17.99
C GLY A 238 -25.92 -3.42 18.77
N ASP A 239 -26.35 -3.24 20.01
CA ASP A 239 -26.03 -2.10 20.88
C ASP A 239 -24.63 -2.20 21.51
N SER A 240 -23.61 -2.39 20.68
CA SER A 240 -22.20 -2.41 21.07
C SER A 240 -21.54 -1.08 20.74
N SER A 241 -21.07 -0.36 21.76
CA SER A 241 -20.46 0.97 21.64
C SER A 241 -19.35 0.99 20.57
N GLY A 242 -19.62 1.67 19.46
CA GLY A 242 -18.68 1.93 18.36
C GLY A 242 -18.33 0.74 17.47
N TYR A 243 -18.95 -0.44 17.65
CA TYR A 243 -18.67 -1.61 16.82
C TYR A 243 -19.11 -1.43 15.35
N GLU A 244 -20.20 -0.71 15.11
CA GLU A 244 -20.73 -0.46 13.77
C GLU A 244 -20.10 0.76 13.09
N SER A 245 -19.14 1.44 13.74
CA SER A 245 -18.63 2.72 13.24
C SER A 245 -17.58 2.55 12.13
N SER A 246 -17.68 3.39 11.09
CA SER A 246 -16.68 3.46 10.01
C SER A 246 -15.23 3.57 10.48
N GLU A 247 -14.95 4.21 11.63
CA GLU A 247 -13.61 4.31 12.19
C GLU A 247 -13.01 2.94 12.54
N ARG A 248 -13.84 1.97 12.96
CA ARG A 248 -13.41 0.58 13.17
C ARG A 248 -13.03 -0.09 11.85
N LEU A 249 -13.85 0.06 10.80
CA LEU A 249 -13.54 -0.45 9.46
C LEU A 249 -12.20 0.11 8.96
N ILE A 250 -12.00 1.43 9.10
CA ILE A 250 -10.75 2.11 8.73
C ILE A 250 -9.57 1.56 9.54
N ALA A 251 -9.73 1.37 10.86
CA ALA A 251 -8.69 0.80 11.71
C ALA A 251 -8.33 -0.64 11.28
N GLU A 252 -9.31 -1.43 10.88
CA GLU A 252 -9.10 -2.79 10.38
C GLU A 252 -8.38 -2.79 9.03
N MET A 253 -8.77 -1.92 8.10
CA MET A 253 -8.07 -1.73 6.82
C MET A 253 -6.60 -1.36 7.02
N HIS A 254 -6.29 -0.41 7.91
CA HIS A 254 -4.90 -0.04 8.20
C HIS A 254 -4.10 -1.17 8.86
N ALA A 255 -4.75 -2.00 9.69
CA ALA A 255 -4.10 -3.13 10.33
C ALA A 255 -3.76 -4.25 9.33
N LEU A 256 -4.64 -4.51 8.37
CA LEU A 256 -4.45 -5.55 7.35
C LEU A 256 -3.56 -5.09 6.19
N GLY A 257 -3.58 -3.81 5.84
CA GLY A 257 -2.72 -3.22 4.80
C GLY A 257 -2.86 -3.96 3.45
N CYS A 258 -1.72 -4.24 2.80
CA CYS A 258 -1.66 -4.95 1.51
C CYS A 258 -1.70 -6.48 1.65
N SER A 259 -2.38 -7.04 2.66
CA SER A 259 -2.19 -8.46 3.01
C SER A 259 -2.32 -9.41 1.82
N GLY A 260 -1.36 -10.33 1.72
CA GLY A 260 -1.34 -11.43 0.75
C GLY A 260 -1.98 -12.72 1.28
N SER A 261 -2.74 -12.65 2.37
CA SER A 261 -3.45 -13.80 2.96
C SER A 261 -4.92 -13.79 2.59
N LEU A 262 -5.45 -14.93 2.16
CA LEU A 262 -6.89 -15.10 1.93
C LEU A 262 -7.71 -14.85 3.19
N SER A 263 -7.19 -15.22 4.37
CA SER A 263 -7.87 -15.01 5.66
C SER A 263 -8.09 -13.54 5.97
N ASP A 264 -7.09 -12.72 5.66
CA ASP A 264 -7.11 -11.29 5.95
C ASP A 264 -8.07 -10.56 5.01
N LEU A 265 -8.06 -10.93 3.73
CA LEU A 265 -9.04 -10.42 2.76
C LEU A 265 -10.47 -10.84 3.11
N THR A 266 -10.65 -12.08 3.58
CA THR A 266 -11.96 -12.56 4.08
C THR A 266 -12.43 -11.76 5.27
N ARG A 267 -11.52 -11.46 6.21
CA ARG A 267 -11.83 -10.62 7.37
C ARG A 267 -12.24 -9.21 6.96
N LEU A 268 -11.53 -8.61 6.01
CA LEU A 268 -11.90 -7.29 5.49
C LEU A 268 -13.26 -7.32 4.79
N ALA A 269 -13.54 -8.36 4.01
CA ALA A 269 -14.83 -8.54 3.35
C ALA A 269 -15.99 -8.64 4.35
N ASN A 270 -15.81 -9.41 5.44
CA ASN A 270 -16.80 -9.49 6.51
C ASN A 270 -17.01 -8.14 7.22
N CYS A 271 -15.94 -7.36 7.42
CA CYS A 271 -16.08 -6.00 7.96
C CYS A 271 -16.89 -5.09 7.03
N LEU A 272 -16.79 -5.24 5.71
CA LEU A 272 -17.62 -4.47 4.77
C LEU A 272 -19.11 -4.85 4.88
N ASP A 273 -19.42 -6.13 5.11
CA ASP A 273 -20.79 -6.61 5.28
C ASP A 273 -21.46 -6.01 6.54
N GLU A 274 -20.65 -5.68 7.57
CA GLU A 274 -21.10 -5.05 8.82
C GLU A 274 -21.39 -3.54 8.70
N HIS A 275 -20.79 -2.82 7.73
CA HIS A 275 -20.83 -1.35 7.63
C HIS A 275 -21.62 -0.83 6.42
N GLY A 276 -22.53 -1.64 5.88
CA GLY A 276 -23.31 -1.28 4.70
C GLY A 276 -24.16 -0.01 4.92
N GLY A 277 -23.96 1.01 4.09
CA GLY A 277 -24.83 2.20 4.01
C GLY A 277 -24.30 3.48 4.68
N GLU A 278 -23.14 3.45 5.33
CA GLU A 278 -22.49 4.67 5.85
C GLU A 278 -21.83 5.49 4.73
N HIS A 279 -21.77 6.82 4.90
CA HIS A 279 -21.09 7.73 3.96
C HIS A 279 -19.79 8.23 4.56
N ILE A 280 -18.66 7.67 4.16
CA ILE A 280 -17.32 8.03 4.65
C ILE A 280 -16.73 9.14 3.75
N PRO A 281 -16.49 10.35 4.25
CA PRO A 281 -15.93 11.44 3.44
C PRO A 281 -14.51 11.13 2.95
N VAL A 282 -14.27 11.30 1.65
CA VAL A 282 -12.95 11.10 1.03
C VAL A 282 -12.48 12.35 0.29
N VAL A 283 -11.19 12.43 0.03
CA VAL A 283 -10.58 13.50 -0.78
C VAL A 283 -9.74 12.91 -1.91
N GLN A 284 -9.62 13.65 -3.00
CA GLN A 284 -8.72 13.29 -4.08
C GLN A 284 -7.31 13.80 -3.75
N SER A 285 -6.32 12.91 -3.73
CA SER A 285 -4.93 13.26 -3.34
C SER A 285 -4.28 14.36 -4.19
N SER A 286 -4.76 14.56 -5.43
CA SER A 286 -4.14 15.46 -6.42
C SER A 286 -4.91 16.76 -6.66
N ALA A 287 -6.06 16.98 -6.01
CA ALA A 287 -6.94 18.09 -6.35
C ALA A 287 -7.51 18.79 -5.11
N GLU A 288 -6.80 19.81 -4.63
CA GLU A 288 -7.24 20.67 -3.53
C GLU A 288 -8.51 21.51 -3.87
N ASN A 289 -8.88 21.60 -5.15
CA ASN A 289 -9.94 22.50 -5.65
C ASN A 289 -11.00 21.81 -6.53
N THR A 290 -11.37 20.56 -6.27
CA THR A 290 -12.55 19.99 -6.94
C THR A 290 -13.82 20.71 -6.50
N PRO A 291 -14.77 21.04 -7.40
CA PRO A 291 -16.06 21.61 -7.03
C PRO A 291 -17.02 20.56 -6.41
N LEU A 292 -16.55 19.34 -6.17
CA LEU A 292 -17.31 18.20 -5.72
C LEU A 292 -16.88 17.76 -4.32
N GLU A 293 -17.86 17.38 -3.51
CA GLU A 293 -17.70 16.56 -2.32
C GLU A 293 -17.80 15.10 -2.72
N LEU A 294 -16.91 14.29 -2.13
CA LEU A 294 -16.77 12.87 -2.40
C LEU A 294 -17.02 12.10 -1.10
N ALA A 295 -17.80 11.04 -1.18
CA ALA A 295 -17.93 10.08 -0.09
C ALA A 295 -17.87 8.65 -0.64
N TRP A 296 -17.20 7.79 0.12
CA TRP A 296 -17.17 6.35 -0.08
C TRP A 296 -18.32 5.73 0.71
N VAL A 297 -19.07 4.84 0.05
CA VAL A 297 -20.06 3.99 0.69
C VAL A 297 -19.49 2.56 0.77
N PRO A 298 -19.15 2.06 1.97
CA PRO A 298 -18.64 0.71 2.15
C PRO A 298 -19.66 -0.33 1.68
N GLN A 299 -19.20 -1.26 0.85
CA GLN A 299 -20.00 -2.38 0.38
C GLN A 299 -19.10 -3.47 -0.15
N ARG A 300 -19.36 -4.72 0.23
CA ARG A 300 -18.72 -5.88 -0.36
C ARG A 300 -19.26 -6.12 -1.77
N CYS A 301 -18.34 -6.34 -2.73
CA CYS A 301 -18.68 -6.69 -4.12
C CYS A 301 -19.84 -5.84 -4.69
N PRO A 302 -19.75 -4.50 -4.68
CA PRO A 302 -20.81 -3.67 -5.24
C PRO A 302 -21.08 -4.04 -6.71
N VAL A 303 -20.06 -4.52 -7.41
CA VAL A 303 -20.12 -4.97 -8.78
C VAL A 303 -19.70 -6.45 -8.89
N ASP A 304 -20.63 -7.26 -9.40
CA ASP A 304 -20.39 -8.67 -9.70
C ASP A 304 -19.79 -8.83 -11.09
N VAL A 305 -18.51 -9.19 -11.17
CA VAL A 305 -17.87 -9.58 -12.43
C VAL A 305 -18.13 -11.07 -12.64
N LEU A 306 -18.93 -11.44 -13.64
CA LEU A 306 -19.25 -12.84 -13.90
C LEU A 306 -17.97 -13.61 -14.27
N ASP A 307 -17.60 -14.62 -13.47
CA ASP A 307 -16.53 -15.53 -13.86
C ASP A 307 -17.07 -16.51 -14.90
N SER A 308 -16.47 -16.52 -16.09
CA SER A 308 -16.77 -17.50 -17.14
C SER A 308 -16.54 -18.96 -16.70
N SER A 309 -15.76 -19.16 -15.62
CA SER A 309 -15.47 -20.47 -15.01
C SER A 309 -16.46 -20.88 -13.91
N GLU A 310 -17.33 -20.00 -13.40
CA GLU A 310 -18.26 -20.28 -12.28
C GLU A 310 -19.62 -20.85 -12.74
N VAL A 311 -19.66 -21.58 -13.85
CA VAL A 311 -20.85 -22.36 -14.25
C VAL A 311 -20.83 -23.73 -13.55
N ARG A 312 -20.85 -23.73 -12.21
CA ARG A 312 -21.28 -24.90 -11.43
C ARG A 312 -22.23 -24.47 -10.32
N PRO A 313 -23.55 -24.67 -10.49
CA PRO A 313 -24.51 -24.35 -9.44
C PRO A 313 -24.32 -25.34 -8.29
N GLY A 314 -23.91 -24.86 -7.12
CA GLY A 314 -23.91 -25.67 -5.89
C GLY A 314 -22.77 -25.44 -4.90
N GLU A 315 -21.68 -24.76 -5.28
CA GLU A 315 -20.55 -24.48 -4.38
C GLU A 315 -20.20 -22.99 -4.43
N HIS A 316 -21.07 -22.13 -3.89
CA HIS A 316 -20.64 -20.78 -3.48
C HIS A 316 -19.76 -20.95 -2.25
N THR A 317 -18.47 -21.18 -2.44
CA THR A 317 -17.52 -21.05 -1.35
C THR A 317 -17.47 -19.57 -0.97
N THR A 318 -17.72 -19.25 0.30
CA THR A 318 -17.78 -17.87 0.83
C THR A 318 -16.47 -17.08 0.70
N ASN A 319 -15.44 -17.71 0.13
CA ASN A 319 -14.07 -17.24 0.06
C ASN A 319 -13.49 -17.35 -1.37
N SER A 320 -14.34 -17.45 -2.41
CA SER A 320 -13.86 -17.35 -3.80
C SER A 320 -13.36 -15.93 -4.09
N PRO A 321 -12.40 -15.73 -5.02
CA PRO A 321 -11.93 -14.39 -5.38
C PRO A 321 -13.05 -13.43 -5.81
N SER A 322 -14.03 -13.93 -6.56
CA SER A 322 -15.25 -13.21 -6.95
C SER A 322 -16.04 -12.75 -5.72
N SER A 323 -16.30 -13.66 -4.77
CA SER A 323 -17.04 -13.33 -3.53
C SER A 323 -16.30 -12.35 -2.61
N LEU A 324 -14.97 -12.25 -2.72
CA LEU A 324 -14.16 -11.28 -1.98
C LEU A 324 -14.00 -9.95 -2.72
N GLY A 325 -14.57 -9.82 -3.91
CA GLY A 325 -14.51 -8.60 -4.72
C GLY A 325 -13.14 -8.38 -5.36
N LEU A 326 -12.38 -9.46 -5.59
CA LEU A 326 -11.04 -9.39 -6.16
C LEU A 326 -11.15 -9.26 -7.68
N ILE A 327 -10.69 -8.13 -8.18
CA ILE A 327 -10.75 -7.76 -9.60
C ILE A 327 -9.38 -7.37 -10.11
N ARG A 328 -9.17 -7.64 -11.40
CA ARG A 328 -7.97 -7.23 -12.12
C ARG A 328 -8.37 -6.28 -13.23
N LEU A 329 -7.71 -5.12 -13.27
CA LEU A 329 -7.82 -4.18 -14.38
C LEU A 329 -6.63 -4.38 -15.30
N ASP A 330 -6.86 -4.91 -16.50
CA ASP A 330 -5.81 -5.18 -17.49
C ASP A 330 -5.87 -4.16 -18.64
N PRO A 331 -4.77 -3.44 -18.94
CA PRO A 331 -4.70 -2.54 -20.09
C PRO A 331 -4.59 -3.25 -21.46
N GLU A 332 -4.37 -4.58 -21.53
CA GLU A 332 -4.27 -5.28 -22.82
C GLU A 332 -5.60 -5.30 -23.62
N ASN A 333 -5.52 -5.27 -24.96
CA ASN A 333 -6.62 -5.37 -25.96
C ASN A 333 -7.37 -4.10 -26.40
N ALA A 334 -6.75 -2.92 -26.30
CA ALA A 334 -7.38 -1.68 -26.78
C ALA A 334 -6.67 -0.96 -27.94
N GLY A 335 -5.72 -1.64 -28.60
CA GLY A 335 -4.99 -1.08 -29.75
C GLY A 335 -4.14 0.14 -29.40
N LEU A 336 -3.78 0.34 -28.13
CA LEU A 336 -2.81 1.34 -27.69
C LEU A 336 -1.41 0.71 -27.65
N SER A 337 -0.37 1.53 -27.79
CA SER A 337 1.01 1.09 -27.60
C SER A 337 1.21 0.51 -26.19
N PRO A 338 2.19 -0.38 -25.95
CA PRO A 338 2.46 -1.03 -24.65
C PRO A 338 2.85 -0.08 -23.50
N THR A 339 2.54 1.20 -23.63
CA THR A 339 3.17 2.33 -22.96
C THR A 339 2.73 2.56 -21.52
N ASP A 340 1.66 1.91 -21.04
CA ASP A 340 1.15 1.99 -19.66
C ASP A 340 0.58 0.64 -19.15
N THR A 341 1.32 -0.44 -19.37
CA THR A 341 0.87 -1.85 -19.34
C THR A 341 1.03 -2.58 -18.01
N ARG A 342 0.66 -1.98 -16.87
CA ARG A 342 0.59 -2.75 -15.62
C ARG A 342 -0.86 -3.05 -15.25
N SER A 343 -1.17 -4.32 -15.03
CA SER A 343 -2.46 -4.69 -14.49
C SER A 343 -2.57 -4.20 -13.04
N LEU A 344 -3.71 -3.63 -12.66
CA LEU A 344 -4.02 -3.37 -11.26
C LEU A 344 -4.72 -4.58 -10.65
N HIS A 345 -4.31 -4.94 -9.44
CA HIS A 345 -4.89 -6.03 -8.66
C HIS A 345 -5.61 -5.43 -7.47
N LEU A 346 -6.94 -5.41 -7.50
CA LEU A 346 -7.74 -4.62 -6.60
C LEU A 346 -8.72 -5.48 -5.79
N MET A 347 -9.00 -5.07 -4.56
CA MET A 347 -10.16 -5.56 -3.79
C MET A 347 -11.22 -4.47 -3.75
N GLN A 348 -12.43 -4.77 -4.20
CA GLN A 348 -13.57 -3.86 -4.12
C GLN A 348 -13.97 -3.63 -2.66
N LEU A 349 -14.05 -2.37 -2.26
CA LEU A 349 -14.45 -1.95 -0.91
C LEU A 349 -15.77 -1.17 -0.87
N GLY A 350 -16.35 -0.87 -2.03
CA GLY A 350 -17.63 -0.20 -2.14
C GLY A 350 -17.68 0.73 -3.34
N TYR A 351 -18.48 1.77 -3.27
CA TYR A 351 -18.66 2.69 -4.38
C TYR A 351 -18.60 4.15 -3.95
N LEU A 352 -18.38 5.02 -4.93
CA LEU A 352 -18.19 6.44 -4.70
C LEU A 352 -19.45 7.23 -5.08
N ILE A 353 -19.91 8.07 -4.15
CA ILE A 353 -20.97 9.05 -4.35
C ILE A 353 -20.41 10.47 -4.37
N ILE A 354 -21.05 11.34 -5.14
CA ILE A 354 -20.65 12.73 -5.35
C ILE A 354 -21.79 13.70 -5.09
N LYS A 355 -21.43 14.92 -4.67
CA LYS A 355 -22.33 16.06 -4.52
C LYS A 355 -21.60 17.38 -4.83
N PRO A 356 -22.24 18.38 -5.48
CA PRO A 356 -21.62 19.70 -5.66
C PRO A 356 -21.38 20.44 -4.34
N LYS A 357 -20.24 21.13 -4.22
CA LYS A 357 -19.94 22.10 -3.14
C LYS A 357 -20.73 23.39 -3.38
N ALA A 358 -22.01 23.41 -3.03
CA ALA A 358 -22.86 24.61 -3.09
C ALA A 358 -23.01 25.26 -1.71
N SER A 359 -23.14 26.59 -1.67
CA SER A 359 -23.43 27.35 -0.43
C SER A 359 -24.89 27.23 0.03
N SER A 360 -25.77 26.64 -0.78
CA SER A 360 -27.17 26.32 -0.44
C SER A 360 -27.39 24.80 -0.40
N ALA A 361 -27.99 24.34 0.70
CA ALA A 361 -27.94 22.96 1.20
C ALA A 361 -28.80 21.90 0.47
N GLU A 362 -29.18 22.09 -0.81
CA GLU A 362 -30.20 21.25 -1.48
C GLU A 362 -29.70 20.27 -2.56
N HIS A 363 -28.43 19.88 -2.57
CA HIS A 363 -27.98 18.86 -3.51
C HIS A 363 -28.01 17.46 -2.87
N GLU A 364 -28.71 16.51 -3.48
CA GLU A 364 -28.68 15.10 -3.08
C GLU A 364 -27.39 14.41 -3.54
N TRP A 365 -26.92 13.43 -2.76
CA TRP A 365 -25.83 12.55 -3.15
C TRP A 365 -26.22 11.73 -4.38
N ARG A 366 -25.30 11.57 -5.32
CA ARG A 366 -25.51 10.77 -6.52
C ARG A 366 -24.36 9.81 -6.75
N GLU A 367 -24.66 8.65 -7.31
CA GLU A 367 -23.64 7.69 -7.73
C GLU A 367 -22.73 8.29 -8.81
N SER A 368 -21.43 8.09 -8.66
CA SER A 368 -20.44 8.56 -9.63
C SER A 368 -20.13 7.53 -10.73
N GLY A 369 -20.59 6.29 -10.58
CA GLY A 369 -20.19 5.16 -11.42
C GLY A 369 -18.79 4.63 -11.15
N HIS A 370 -18.11 5.09 -10.09
CA HIS A 370 -16.83 4.56 -9.64
C HIS A 370 -17.02 3.58 -8.50
N ILE A 371 -16.26 2.49 -8.53
CA ILE A 371 -16.01 1.65 -7.36
C ILE A 371 -14.84 2.24 -6.57
N VAL A 372 -14.86 2.05 -5.26
CA VAL A 372 -13.73 2.27 -4.37
C VAL A 372 -13.04 0.95 -4.14
N ALA A 373 -11.73 0.89 -4.36
CA ALA A 373 -10.97 -0.34 -4.29
C ALA A 373 -9.58 -0.12 -3.66
N LEU A 374 -9.11 -1.14 -2.95
CA LEU A 374 -7.76 -1.22 -2.41
C LEU A 374 -6.84 -1.89 -3.41
N ASP A 375 -5.76 -1.22 -3.81
CA ASP A 375 -4.68 -1.84 -4.59
C ASP A 375 -3.86 -2.76 -3.70
N ARG A 376 -3.90 -4.06 -3.99
CA ARG A 376 -3.17 -5.09 -3.24
C ARG A 376 -1.66 -4.97 -3.39
N ALA A 377 -1.16 -4.30 -4.43
CA ALA A 377 0.27 -4.11 -4.62
C ALA A 377 0.83 -2.98 -3.75
N SER A 378 0.11 -1.85 -3.64
CA SER A 378 0.57 -0.64 -2.96
C SER A 378 -0.12 -0.32 -1.64
N GLY A 379 -1.27 -0.92 -1.34
CA GLY A 379 -2.09 -0.63 -0.17
C GLY A 379 -2.84 0.70 -0.25
N GLN A 380 -2.90 1.29 -1.44
CA GLN A 380 -3.53 2.58 -1.67
C GLN A 380 -4.98 2.41 -2.10
N LEU A 381 -5.81 3.39 -1.73
CA LEU A 381 -7.20 3.45 -2.16
C LEU A 381 -7.32 4.19 -3.49
N PHE A 382 -8.07 3.58 -4.40
CA PHE A 382 -8.40 4.14 -5.69
C PHE A 382 -9.91 4.18 -5.89
N ALA A 383 -10.39 5.24 -6.53
CA ALA A 383 -11.69 5.22 -7.19
C ALA A 383 -11.47 4.85 -8.67
N VAL A 384 -12.17 3.83 -9.15
CA VAL A 384 -12.04 3.28 -10.50
C VAL A 384 -13.40 3.33 -11.18
N PHE A 385 -13.48 4.03 -12.31
CA PHE A 385 -14.71 4.18 -13.07
C PHE A 385 -15.07 2.88 -13.81
N VAL A 386 -16.25 2.34 -13.51
CA VAL A 386 -16.79 1.14 -14.18
C VAL A 386 -18.15 1.41 -14.83
N GLY A 387 -18.62 2.67 -14.78
CA GLY A 387 -19.85 3.14 -15.42
C GLY A 387 -21.13 2.95 -14.62
N LYS A 388 -21.07 2.26 -13.48
CA LYS A 388 -22.17 2.06 -12.54
C LYS A 388 -21.64 1.80 -11.13
N ALA A 389 -22.39 2.20 -10.11
CA ALA A 389 -21.96 1.94 -8.74
C ALA A 389 -22.24 0.48 -8.32
N GLN A 390 -23.30 -0.14 -8.84
CA GLN A 390 -23.74 -1.48 -8.41
C GLN A 390 -24.21 -2.39 -9.56
N GLY A 391 -24.12 -3.71 -9.36
CA GLY A 391 -24.72 -4.75 -10.21
C GLY A 391 -23.78 -5.47 -11.19
N LEU A 392 -24.33 -6.42 -11.97
CA LEU A 392 -23.60 -7.39 -12.81
C LEU A 392 -22.82 -6.79 -13.99
N ILE A 393 -21.50 -6.94 -14.04
CA ILE A 393 -20.63 -6.64 -15.18
C ILE A 393 -20.27 -7.94 -15.92
N SER A 394 -20.48 -7.96 -17.23
CA SER A 394 -19.97 -9.07 -18.05
C SER A 394 -18.44 -8.99 -18.13
N PRO A 395 -17.72 -10.12 -18.01
CA PRO A 395 -16.27 -10.16 -18.17
C PRO A 395 -15.90 -9.72 -19.58
N GLY A 396 -14.73 -9.13 -19.72
CA GLY A 396 -14.23 -8.74 -21.03
C GLY A 396 -14.92 -7.53 -21.70
N ILE A 397 -15.71 -6.73 -20.97
CA ILE A 397 -16.33 -5.52 -21.52
C ILE A 397 -15.23 -4.52 -21.88
N GLN A 398 -15.03 -4.33 -23.19
CA GLN A 398 -14.47 -3.11 -23.74
C GLN A 398 -15.43 -2.00 -23.33
N SER A 399 -14.98 -1.19 -22.40
CA SER A 399 -15.80 -0.25 -21.66
C SER A 399 -16.36 0.81 -22.63
N ASN A 400 -17.50 0.53 -23.27
CA ASN A 400 -18.36 1.56 -23.87
C ASN A 400 -19.03 2.29 -22.70
N ILE A 401 -18.22 2.96 -21.89
CA ILE A 401 -18.68 3.57 -20.67
C ILE A 401 -19.50 4.81 -21.03
N PRO A 402 -20.69 5.01 -20.44
CA PRO A 402 -21.36 6.30 -20.45
C PRO A 402 -20.38 7.40 -20.03
N ARG A 403 -20.56 8.62 -20.56
CA ARG A 403 -19.67 9.77 -20.28
C ARG A 403 -19.36 9.85 -18.77
N ILE A 404 -18.07 9.82 -18.44
CA ILE A 404 -17.56 10.08 -17.09
C ILE A 404 -18.21 11.37 -16.59
N PRO A 405 -18.70 11.43 -15.32
CA PRO A 405 -19.17 12.68 -14.74
C PRO A 405 -18.12 13.78 -14.96
N PHE A 406 -18.56 14.95 -15.43
CA PHE A 406 -17.66 16.09 -15.63
C PHE A 406 -16.84 16.32 -14.34
N ASP A 407 -15.52 16.51 -14.49
CA ASP A 407 -14.54 16.80 -13.43
C ASP A 407 -13.97 15.62 -12.61
N LEU A 408 -14.20 14.36 -12.99
CA LEU A 408 -13.53 13.19 -12.40
C LEU A 408 -12.64 12.44 -13.41
N ASN A 409 -11.51 11.92 -12.93
CA ASN A 409 -10.63 11.02 -13.71
C ASN A 409 -11.13 9.58 -13.61
N SER A 410 -10.90 8.79 -14.65
CA SER A 410 -11.29 7.37 -14.67
C SER A 410 -10.68 6.58 -13.50
N ILE A 411 -9.39 6.79 -13.21
CA ILE A 411 -8.76 6.32 -11.98
C ILE A 411 -8.25 7.53 -11.20
N MET A 412 -8.58 7.59 -9.92
CA MET A 412 -8.02 8.58 -9.02
C MET A 412 -7.64 7.94 -7.69
N LYS A 413 -6.49 8.34 -7.16
CA LYS A 413 -6.12 8.04 -5.77
C LYS A 413 -7.01 8.85 -4.84
N ILE A 414 -7.59 8.18 -3.85
CA ILE A 414 -8.41 8.79 -2.81
C ILE A 414 -7.78 8.57 -1.45
N GLU A 415 -8.01 9.51 -0.54
CA GLU A 415 -7.53 9.47 0.85
C GLU A 415 -8.69 9.73 1.80
N LEU A 416 -8.68 9.07 2.96
CA LEU A 416 -9.64 9.31 4.03
C LEU A 416 -9.33 10.65 4.69
N ARG A 417 -10.35 11.43 5.06
CA ARG A 417 -10.14 12.74 5.70
C ARG A 417 -9.37 12.64 7.03
N SER A 418 -9.52 11.54 7.75
CA SER A 418 -8.77 11.24 8.99
C SER A 418 -7.26 11.24 8.78
N ASP A 419 -6.80 10.83 7.60
CA ASP A 419 -5.39 10.57 7.31
C ASP A 419 -4.62 11.86 6.98
N LEU A 420 -5.34 12.96 6.69
CA LEU A 420 -4.77 14.27 6.37
C LEU A 420 -4.12 14.95 7.59
N ASN A 421 -4.53 14.58 8.81
CA ASN A 421 -3.97 15.10 10.05
C ASN A 421 -2.76 14.29 10.56
N GLY A 422 -2.53 13.10 10.00
CA GLY A 422 -1.33 12.32 10.24
C GLY A 422 -0.19 12.86 9.39
N THR A 423 1.03 12.92 9.93
CA THR A 423 2.25 13.20 9.16
C THR A 423 2.60 11.96 8.31
N HIS A 424 1.70 11.54 7.44
CA HIS A 424 2.02 10.62 6.37
C HIS A 424 2.88 11.39 5.39
N LEU A 425 4.19 11.19 5.49
CA LEU A 425 5.05 11.40 4.33
C LEU A 425 4.56 10.40 3.29
N GLY A 426 3.62 10.88 2.47
CA GLY A 426 2.86 10.07 1.55
C GLY A 426 3.80 9.19 0.73
N ASP A 427 3.41 7.94 0.56
CA ASP A 427 3.75 7.24 -0.66
C ASP A 427 3.07 8.00 -1.81
N ASN A 428 3.70 9.11 -2.21
CA ASN A 428 3.46 9.82 -3.46
C ASN A 428 4.00 8.93 -4.57
N HIS A 429 3.41 7.75 -4.72
CA HIS A 429 3.25 7.17 -6.03
C HIS A 429 2.33 8.15 -6.75
N SER A 430 2.89 8.86 -7.74
CA SER A 430 2.08 9.57 -8.73
C SER A 430 1.04 8.57 -9.22
N SER A 431 -0.24 8.93 -9.08
CA SER A 431 -1.34 8.14 -9.63
C SER A 431 -0.97 7.79 -11.06
N PRO A 432 -0.86 6.51 -11.43
CA PRO A 432 -0.71 6.16 -12.84
C PRO A 432 -1.86 6.81 -13.61
N GLU A 433 -1.54 7.63 -14.61
CA GLU A 433 -2.54 8.15 -15.55
C GLU A 433 -3.00 6.97 -16.39
N PHE A 434 -4.08 6.31 -15.95
CA PHE A 434 -4.72 5.26 -16.74
C PHE A 434 -5.86 5.86 -17.55
N ASP A 435 -5.75 5.75 -18.87
CA ASP A 435 -6.89 5.98 -19.76
C ASP A 435 -7.76 4.72 -19.82
N ILE A 436 -8.74 4.62 -18.91
CA ILE A 436 -9.71 3.50 -18.87
C ILE A 436 -10.76 3.57 -19.98
N THR A 437 -10.62 4.39 -21.02
CA THR A 437 -11.48 4.19 -22.21
C THR A 437 -11.27 2.81 -22.86
N LYS A 438 -10.27 2.06 -22.36
CA LYS A 438 -9.56 0.99 -23.05
C LYS A 438 -8.94 -0.07 -22.10
N CYS A 439 -9.56 -0.36 -20.95
CA CYS A 439 -9.12 -1.44 -20.05
C CYS A 439 -10.16 -2.55 -19.91
N TYR A 440 -9.72 -3.77 -19.67
CA TYR A 440 -10.55 -4.94 -19.40
C TYR A 440 -10.62 -5.17 -17.90
N LEU A 441 -11.82 -5.38 -17.40
CA LEU A 441 -12.09 -5.72 -16.01
C LEU A 441 -12.47 -7.20 -15.93
N ASP A 442 -11.66 -7.97 -15.21
CA ASP A 442 -11.89 -9.40 -14.98
C ASP A 442 -11.75 -9.74 -13.49
N VAL A 443 -12.16 -10.95 -13.09
CA VAL A 443 -11.88 -11.48 -11.74
C VAL A 443 -10.38 -11.75 -11.60
N ASP A 444 -9.78 -11.33 -10.48
CA ASP A 444 -8.37 -11.62 -10.20
C ASP A 444 -8.22 -13.09 -9.74
N PRO A 445 -7.43 -13.93 -10.44
CA PRO A 445 -7.22 -15.31 -10.03
C PRO A 445 -6.41 -15.46 -8.74
N CYS A 446 -5.75 -14.40 -8.25
CA CYS A 446 -5.09 -14.34 -6.94
C CYS A 446 -4.06 -15.45 -6.70
N LYS A 447 -3.23 -15.74 -7.72
CA LYS A 447 -2.23 -16.82 -7.67
C LYS A 447 -1.14 -16.61 -6.63
N ASP A 448 -1.01 -15.40 -6.11
CA ASP A 448 -0.03 -14.99 -5.11
C ASP A 448 -0.49 -15.22 -3.66
N LEU A 449 -1.79 -15.46 -3.43
CA LEU A 449 -2.33 -15.56 -2.08
C LEU A 449 -1.89 -16.85 -1.38
N VAL A 450 -1.47 -16.70 -0.13
CA VAL A 450 -1.24 -17.83 0.77
C VAL A 450 -2.59 -18.27 1.33
N ILE A 451 -2.86 -19.58 1.25
CA ILE A 451 -4.09 -20.24 1.74
C ILE A 451 -3.98 -20.57 3.21
#